data_AF-A0A7S4CSM5-F1
#
_entry.id   AF-A0A7S4CSM5-F1
#
_cell.length_a   1.000
_cell.length_b   1.000
_cell.length_c   1.000
_cell.angle_alpha   90.00
_cell.angle_beta   90.00
_cell.angle_gamma   90.00
#
_symmetry.space_group_name_H-M   'P 1'
#
loop_
_entity.id
_entity.type
_entity.pdbx_description
1 polymer ?
#
loop_
_entity_poly.entity_id
_entity_poly.type
_entity_poly.pdbx_seq_one_letter_code
_entity_poly.pdbx_strand_id
1 'polypeptide(L)'
;TAAVRTLQYTPDALYHGNDTLTLTVSDMGSAGAGGALSVNVSLLIVVEAVNNAPVIAVDSDVWMAEDTELSLAGVIGVTDVDCSGACVLEVELRTSAGTLEADAAALPDPGAVAVGPDGLRCNCTSAQIGALLNTTKFRPHPNFEGD
;
A
#
# COMPACT_ATOMS: atom_id res chain seq x y z
N THR A 1 -4.18 17.38 45.44
CA THR A 1 -4.28 16.55 44.22
C THR A 1 -3.74 17.36 43.07
N ALA A 2 -2.55 17.02 42.57
CA ALA A 2 -2.06 17.58 41.33
C ALA A 2 -2.96 17.04 40.21
N ALA A 3 -3.70 17.92 39.54
CA ALA A 3 -4.48 17.55 38.38
C ALA A 3 -3.50 17.09 37.28
N VAL A 4 -3.65 15.86 36.82
CA VAL A 4 -3.02 15.45 35.55
C VAL A 4 -3.65 16.34 34.48
N ARG A 5 -2.86 17.28 33.99
CA ARG A 5 -3.12 17.94 32.70
C ARG A 5 -3.21 16.80 31.69
N THR A 6 -4.29 16.78 30.91
CA THR A 6 -4.64 15.75 29.93
C THR A 6 -3.44 15.00 29.35
N LEU A 7 -3.41 13.68 29.53
CA LEU A 7 -2.47 12.80 28.85
C LEU A 7 -2.92 12.65 27.40
N GLN A 8 -2.06 12.98 26.44
CA GLN A 8 -2.32 12.79 25.02
C GLN A 8 -1.43 11.66 24.50
N TYR A 9 -2.05 10.65 23.91
CA TYR A 9 -1.37 9.63 23.13
C TYR A 9 -1.56 9.95 21.64
N THR A 10 -0.48 9.91 20.87
CA THR A 10 -0.52 10.10 19.43
C THR A 10 0.41 9.05 18.83
N PRO A 11 -0.13 7.99 18.22
CA PRO A 11 0.70 6.97 17.59
C PRO A 11 1.45 7.58 16.39
N ASP A 12 2.55 6.93 16.00
CA ASP A 12 3.21 7.25 14.74
C ASP A 12 2.24 7.09 13.56
N ALA A 13 2.48 7.83 12.48
CA ALA A 13 1.69 7.68 11.26
C ALA A 13 1.70 6.22 10.78
N LEU A 14 0.54 5.69 10.39
CA LEU A 14 0.32 4.31 9.94
C LEU A 14 0.55 3.21 10.99
N TYR A 15 0.88 3.57 12.23
CA TYR A 15 1.00 2.59 13.31
C TYR A 15 -0.37 2.02 13.67
N HIS A 16 -0.43 0.70 13.74
CA HIS A 16 -1.54 -0.07 14.30
C HIS A 16 -0.96 -1.23 15.11
N GLY A 17 -1.64 -1.60 16.18
CA GLY A 17 -1.18 -2.64 17.10
C GLY A 17 -1.28 -2.25 18.57
N ASN A 18 -0.63 -3.05 19.41
CA ASN A 18 -0.66 -2.87 20.85
C ASN A 18 0.55 -2.07 21.33
N ASP A 19 0.30 -1.04 22.12
CA ASP A 19 1.30 -0.27 22.84
C ASP A 19 1.02 -0.35 24.36
N THR A 20 2.02 -0.12 25.19
CA THR A 20 1.90 -0.20 26.64
C THR A 20 2.54 1.00 27.32
N LEU A 21 1.72 1.83 27.93
CA LEU A 21 2.19 2.87 28.83
C LEU A 21 2.50 2.24 30.20
N THR A 22 3.69 2.50 30.74
CA THR A 22 4.09 2.07 32.08
C THR A 22 4.27 3.29 32.99
N LEU A 23 3.53 3.32 34.09
CA LEU A 23 3.70 4.30 35.16
C LEU A 23 4.49 3.68 36.30
N THR A 24 5.66 4.24 36.59
CA THR A 24 6.45 3.92 37.77
C THR A 24 6.34 5.05 38.77
N VAL A 25 5.94 4.73 40.01
CA VAL A 25 5.91 5.69 41.12
C VAL A 25 6.86 5.18 42.20
N SER A 26 7.83 6.02 42.58
CA SER A 26 8.70 5.77 43.72
C SER A 26 8.44 6.78 44.82
N ASP A 27 8.48 6.34 46.08
CA ASP A 27 8.41 7.24 47.22
C ASP A 27 9.76 7.92 47.54
N MET A 28 10.84 7.55 46.84
CA MET A 28 12.22 8.01 47.07
C MET A 28 12.70 7.91 48.53
N GLY A 29 12.09 7.03 49.34
CA GLY A 29 12.38 6.92 50.77
C GLY A 29 11.82 8.08 51.60
N SER A 30 10.76 8.73 51.14
CA SER A 30 10.22 9.95 51.76
C SER A 30 9.71 9.77 53.19
N ALA A 31 9.36 8.56 53.63
CA ALA A 31 8.90 8.29 54.99
C ALA A 31 9.05 6.81 55.40
N GLY A 32 9.18 6.57 56.72
CA GLY A 32 9.25 5.23 57.31
C GLY A 32 10.64 4.58 57.27
N ALA A 33 10.76 3.40 57.90
CA ALA A 33 11.93 2.55 57.76
C ALA A 33 11.77 1.64 56.53
N GLY A 34 12.85 1.39 55.77
CA GLY A 34 12.82 0.50 54.61
C GLY A 34 13.47 1.04 53.33
N GLY A 35 13.83 2.32 53.28
CA GLY A 35 14.41 2.95 52.09
C GLY A 35 13.37 3.27 51.03
N ALA A 36 13.80 3.50 49.78
CA ALA A 36 12.90 3.81 48.68
C ALA A 36 12.15 2.59 48.17
N LEU A 37 10.83 2.70 48.01
CA LEU A 37 9.95 1.71 47.40
C LEU A 37 9.40 2.22 46.07
N SER A 38 9.02 1.31 45.18
CA SER A 38 8.43 1.65 43.88
C SER A 38 7.29 0.70 43.52
N VAL A 39 6.31 1.20 42.77
CA VAL A 39 5.22 0.43 42.16
C VAL A 39 5.15 0.74 40.65
N ASN A 40 4.82 -0.28 39.87
CA ASN A 40 4.60 -0.16 38.43
C ASN A 40 3.15 -0.52 38.08
N VAL A 41 2.53 0.27 37.20
CA VAL A 41 1.20 -0.01 36.61
C VAL A 41 1.31 0.10 35.10
N SER A 42 0.72 -0.84 34.37
CA SER A 42 0.69 -0.84 32.91
C SER A 42 -0.72 -0.56 32.38
N LEU A 43 -0.79 0.24 31.31
CA LEU A 43 -2.01 0.53 30.56
C LEU A 43 -1.80 0.08 29.12
N LEU A 44 -2.59 -0.90 28.68
CA LEU A 44 -2.64 -1.34 27.29
C LEU A 44 -3.36 -0.28 26.44
N ILE A 45 -2.74 0.08 25.33
CA ILE A 45 -3.32 0.90 24.27
C ILE A 45 -3.45 0.01 23.05
N VAL A 46 -4.64 -0.05 22.46
CA VAL A 46 -4.90 -0.77 21.22
C VAL A 46 -5.17 0.26 20.14
N VAL A 47 -4.30 0.31 19.13
CA VAL A 47 -4.44 1.17 17.96
C VAL A 47 -5.00 0.32 16.82
N GLU A 48 -6.23 0.60 16.42
CA GLU A 48 -6.88 -0.11 15.32
C GLU A 48 -6.28 0.31 13.97
N ALA A 49 -6.15 -0.65 13.05
CA ALA A 49 -5.78 -0.36 11.67
C ALA A 49 -6.92 0.39 10.98
N VAL A 50 -6.57 1.37 10.15
CA VAL A 50 -7.52 2.11 9.30
C VAL A 50 -7.22 1.73 7.86
N ASN A 51 -8.20 1.16 7.17
CA ASN A 51 -8.06 0.81 5.76
C ASN A 51 -7.86 2.08 4.91
N ASN A 52 -6.71 2.18 4.28
CA ASN A 52 -6.32 3.17 3.30
C ASN A 52 -6.75 2.74 1.88
N ALA A 53 -6.84 3.72 0.99
CA ALA A 53 -7.13 3.45 -0.41
C ALA A 53 -5.83 3.12 -1.18
N PRO A 54 -5.90 2.32 -2.25
CA PRO A 54 -4.77 2.12 -3.14
C PRO A 54 -4.30 3.44 -3.76
N VAL A 55 -2.99 3.52 -3.99
CA VAL A 55 -2.33 4.63 -4.67
C VAL A 55 -1.83 4.16 -6.03
N ILE A 56 -2.12 4.94 -7.07
CA ILE A 56 -1.57 4.76 -8.41
C ILE A 56 -0.48 5.82 -8.62
N ALA A 57 0.71 5.38 -8.98
CA ALA A 57 1.82 6.21 -9.39
C ALA A 57 2.00 6.11 -10.90
N VAL A 58 2.18 7.26 -11.57
CA VAL A 58 2.51 7.34 -13.00
C VAL A 58 3.74 8.22 -13.14
N ASP A 59 4.80 7.71 -13.76
CA ASP A 59 6.12 8.35 -13.77
C ASP A 59 6.14 9.64 -14.61
N SER A 60 5.32 9.74 -15.66
CA SER A 60 5.00 10.96 -16.42
C SER A 60 4.10 10.63 -17.61
N ASP A 61 3.61 11.66 -18.31
CA ASP A 61 2.98 11.49 -19.63
C ASP A 61 4.00 10.87 -20.60
N VAL A 62 3.57 9.82 -21.30
CA VAL A 62 4.40 9.12 -22.27
C VAL A 62 4.06 9.59 -23.68
N TRP A 63 5.09 9.93 -24.44
CA TRP A 63 4.99 10.28 -25.85
C TRP A 63 5.61 9.18 -26.70
N MET A 64 4.93 8.81 -27.76
CA MET A 64 5.36 7.75 -28.66
C MET A 64 5.05 8.13 -30.11
N ALA A 65 5.76 7.51 -31.04
CA ALA A 65 5.38 7.57 -32.44
C ALA A 65 4.13 6.71 -32.66
N GLU A 66 3.29 7.13 -33.60
CA GLU A 66 2.21 6.29 -34.12
C GLU A 66 2.75 4.97 -34.66
N ASP A 67 1.87 3.96 -34.75
CA ASP A 67 2.17 2.62 -35.25
C ASP A 67 3.38 1.92 -34.56
N THR A 68 3.80 2.45 -33.42
CA THR A 68 4.90 1.91 -32.63
C THR A 68 4.33 1.34 -31.33
N GLU A 69 4.91 0.25 -30.85
CA GLU A 69 4.52 -0.34 -29.57
C GLU A 69 5.13 0.47 -28.41
N LEU A 70 4.34 0.72 -27.37
CA LEU A 70 4.82 1.29 -26.11
C LEU A 70 4.84 0.23 -25.03
N SER A 71 6.00 0.02 -24.40
CA SER A 71 6.08 -0.75 -23.16
C SER A 71 5.62 0.10 -21.97
N LEU A 72 4.75 -0.46 -21.12
CA LEU A 72 4.30 0.17 -19.88
C LEU A 72 5.15 -0.23 -18.67
N ALA A 73 6.27 -0.92 -18.90
CA ALA A 73 7.19 -1.34 -17.86
C ALA A 73 7.74 -0.13 -17.09
N GLY A 74 7.46 -0.08 -15.79
CA GLY A 74 7.88 1.02 -14.91
C GLY A 74 7.10 2.33 -15.09
N VAL A 75 6.14 2.41 -16.03
CA VAL A 75 5.35 3.63 -16.26
C VAL A 75 4.26 3.78 -15.20
N ILE A 76 3.63 2.66 -14.82
CA ILE A 76 2.50 2.62 -13.89
C ILE A 76 2.91 1.75 -12.69
N GLY A 77 2.67 2.26 -11.49
CA GLY A 77 2.82 1.53 -10.23
C GLY A 77 1.52 1.55 -9.43
N VAL A 78 1.20 0.44 -8.76
CA VAL A 78 0.08 0.35 -7.83
C VAL A 78 0.59 -0.11 -6.48
N THR A 79 0.28 0.63 -5.43
CA THR A 79 0.68 0.30 -4.06
C THR A 79 -0.49 0.52 -3.13
N ASP A 80 -0.56 -0.25 -2.06
CA ASP A 80 -1.50 -0.05 -0.97
C ASP A 80 -0.75 -0.31 0.34
N VAL A 81 -0.84 0.62 1.29
CA VAL A 81 -0.05 0.60 2.53
C VAL A 81 -0.51 -0.48 3.51
N ASP A 82 -1.76 -0.91 3.43
CA ASP A 82 -2.28 -2.04 4.19
C ASP A 82 -1.94 -3.38 3.52
N CYS A 83 -1.52 -3.35 2.26
CA CYS A 83 -1.22 -4.52 1.48
C CYS A 83 0.25 -4.98 1.62
N SER A 84 0.53 -5.72 2.69
CA SER A 84 1.86 -6.34 2.92
C SER A 84 2.16 -7.59 2.06
N GLY A 85 1.57 -7.69 0.87
CA GLY A 85 1.90 -8.68 -0.17
C GLY A 85 0.91 -9.85 -0.34
N ALA A 86 0.09 -10.15 0.66
CA ALA A 86 -0.93 -11.20 0.58
C ALA A 86 -2.33 -10.68 0.21
N CYS A 87 -2.53 -9.35 0.19
CA CYS A 87 -3.80 -8.78 -0.22
C CYS A 87 -3.99 -8.88 -1.73
N VAL A 88 -5.26 -8.87 -2.17
CA VAL A 88 -5.64 -8.86 -3.57
C VAL A 88 -6.28 -7.51 -3.88
N LEU A 89 -5.78 -6.84 -4.91
CA LEU A 89 -6.34 -5.60 -5.43
C LEU A 89 -7.02 -5.88 -6.77
N GLU A 90 -8.17 -5.23 -6.99
CA GLU A 90 -8.80 -5.18 -8.31
C GLU A 90 -8.14 -4.05 -9.12
N VAL A 91 -7.61 -4.40 -10.30
CA VAL A 91 -7.00 -3.47 -11.24
C VAL A 91 -7.72 -3.58 -12.57
N GLU A 92 -7.98 -2.42 -13.17
CA GLU A 92 -8.46 -2.30 -14.55
C GLU A 92 -7.62 -1.24 -15.28
N LEU A 93 -7.07 -1.63 -16.42
CA LEU A 93 -6.42 -0.74 -17.39
C LEU A 93 -7.17 -0.85 -18.71
N ARG A 94 -7.48 0.27 -19.36
CA ARG A 94 -8.24 0.31 -20.61
C ARG A 94 -7.54 1.20 -21.62
N THR A 95 -7.81 0.92 -22.89
CA THR A 95 -7.46 1.80 -23.99
C THR A 95 -8.60 1.86 -24.99
N SER A 96 -8.74 2.98 -25.70
CA SER A 96 -9.73 3.17 -26.76
C SER A 96 -9.12 3.29 -28.15
N ALA A 97 -7.80 3.45 -28.25
CA ALA A 97 -7.08 3.76 -29.48
C ALA A 97 -6.06 2.67 -29.87
N GLY A 98 -6.24 1.46 -29.34
CA GLY A 98 -5.34 0.35 -29.62
C GLY A 98 -5.67 -0.88 -28.79
N THR A 99 -4.70 -1.78 -28.67
CA THR A 99 -4.79 -3.00 -27.88
C THR A 99 -3.77 -3.04 -26.76
N LEU A 100 -4.16 -3.62 -25.62
CA LEU A 100 -3.22 -3.99 -24.57
C LEU A 100 -2.85 -5.47 -24.70
N GLU A 101 -1.56 -5.73 -24.74
CA GLU A 101 -0.99 -7.08 -24.74
C GLU A 101 -0.12 -7.23 -23.49
N ALA A 102 -0.28 -8.34 -22.77
CA ALA A 102 0.55 -8.65 -21.61
C ALA A 102 0.82 -10.15 -21.54
N ASP A 103 2.00 -10.52 -21.05
CA ASP A 103 2.35 -11.92 -20.85
C ASP A 103 1.78 -12.43 -19.53
N ALA A 104 0.54 -12.92 -19.58
CA ALA A 104 -0.12 -13.53 -18.42
C ALA A 104 0.51 -14.89 -18.03
N ALA A 105 1.27 -15.54 -18.93
CA ALA A 105 1.94 -16.81 -18.65
C ALA A 105 3.23 -16.63 -17.83
N ALA A 106 3.80 -15.43 -17.80
CA ALA A 106 4.90 -15.06 -16.91
C ALA A 106 4.47 -14.86 -15.45
N LEU A 107 3.18 -14.96 -15.13
CA LEU A 107 2.67 -14.78 -13.77
C LEU A 107 2.77 -16.08 -12.95
N PRO A 108 3.27 -16.03 -11.69
CA PRO A 108 3.46 -17.21 -10.83
C PRO A 108 2.18 -18.01 -10.55
N ASP A 109 1.03 -17.34 -10.65
CA ASP A 109 -0.31 -17.91 -10.59
C ASP A 109 -1.21 -16.99 -11.43
N PRO A 110 -1.68 -17.39 -12.63
CA PRO A 110 -2.49 -16.54 -13.51
C PRO A 110 -3.91 -16.28 -12.98
N GLY A 111 -4.23 -16.68 -11.74
CA GLY A 111 -5.53 -16.46 -11.09
C GLY A 111 -6.08 -15.04 -11.30
N ALA A 112 -7.20 -14.98 -12.05
CA ALA A 112 -8.03 -13.82 -12.36
C ALA A 112 -7.42 -12.70 -13.21
N VAL A 113 -6.41 -12.98 -14.05
CA VAL A 113 -5.98 -12.02 -15.10
C VAL A 113 -6.79 -12.23 -16.37
N ALA A 114 -7.48 -11.18 -16.82
CA ALA A 114 -8.13 -11.12 -18.12
C ALA A 114 -7.45 -10.04 -18.96
N VAL A 115 -6.74 -10.45 -20.01
CA VAL A 115 -6.16 -9.55 -21.02
C VAL A 115 -7.00 -9.66 -22.28
N GLY A 116 -7.47 -8.53 -22.79
CA GLY A 116 -8.24 -8.44 -24.01
C GLY A 116 -7.89 -7.19 -24.81
N PRO A 117 -8.43 -7.04 -26.03
CA PRO A 117 -8.11 -5.93 -26.91
C PRO A 117 -8.42 -4.58 -26.25
N ASP A 118 -9.50 -4.47 -25.48
CA ASP A 118 -9.94 -3.20 -24.91
C ASP A 118 -9.36 -2.92 -23.51
N GLY A 119 -8.65 -3.87 -22.92
CA GLY A 119 -8.24 -3.73 -21.53
C GLY A 119 -7.57 -4.94 -20.88
N LEU A 120 -7.01 -4.65 -19.71
CA LEU A 120 -6.43 -5.59 -18.79
C LEU A 120 -7.17 -5.47 -17.46
N ARG A 121 -7.61 -6.60 -16.93
CA ARG A 121 -8.25 -6.69 -15.62
C ARG A 121 -7.54 -7.74 -14.80
N CYS A 122 -7.30 -7.46 -13.52
CA CYS A 122 -6.80 -8.47 -12.62
C CYS A 122 -7.26 -8.28 -11.18
N ASN A 123 -7.63 -9.39 -10.53
CA ASN A 123 -7.64 -9.47 -9.07
C ASN A 123 -6.32 -10.10 -8.64
N CYS A 124 -5.33 -9.28 -8.31
CA CYS A 124 -3.95 -9.72 -8.13
C CYS A 124 -3.29 -9.17 -6.88
N THR A 125 -2.27 -9.87 -6.41
CA THR A 125 -1.32 -9.35 -5.41
C THR A 125 -0.49 -8.21 -5.99
N SER A 126 0.09 -7.38 -5.12
CA SER A 126 1.01 -6.31 -5.55
C SER A 126 2.18 -6.81 -6.40
N ALA A 127 2.72 -7.99 -6.09
CA ALA A 127 3.78 -8.62 -6.88
C ALA A 127 3.30 -9.02 -8.29
N GLN A 128 2.10 -9.60 -8.41
CA GLN A 128 1.50 -9.95 -9.70
C GLN A 128 1.18 -8.71 -10.53
N ILE A 129 0.69 -7.63 -9.91
CA ILE A 129 0.41 -6.36 -10.61
C ILE A 129 1.70 -5.80 -11.21
N GLY A 130 2.78 -5.74 -10.41
CA GLY A 130 4.09 -5.29 -10.91
C GLY A 130 4.62 -6.16 -12.05
N ALA A 131 4.51 -7.49 -11.92
CA ALA A 131 4.92 -8.42 -12.98
C ALA A 131 4.10 -8.25 -14.26
N LEU A 132 2.78 -8.07 -14.13
CA LEU A 132 1.87 -7.89 -15.25
C LEU A 132 2.14 -6.57 -16.00
N LEU A 133 2.27 -5.46 -15.27
CA LEU A 133 2.58 -4.16 -15.86
C LEU A 133 3.96 -4.14 -16.54
N ASN A 134 4.93 -4.89 -16.00
CA ASN A 134 6.27 -5.00 -16.58
C ASN A 134 6.31 -5.75 -17.93
N THR A 135 5.31 -6.58 -18.21
CA THR A 135 5.17 -7.24 -19.53
C THR A 135 4.13 -6.58 -20.42
N THR A 136 3.38 -5.59 -19.90
CA THR A 136 2.30 -4.95 -20.63
C THR A 136 2.84 -4.01 -21.71
N LYS A 137 2.25 -4.11 -22.88
CA LYS A 137 2.51 -3.30 -24.06
C LYS A 137 1.21 -2.72 -24.59
N PHE A 138 1.25 -1.46 -24.97
CA PHE A 138 0.21 -0.81 -25.74
C PHE A 138 0.61 -0.82 -27.21
N ARG A 139 -0.30 -1.26 -28.07
CA ARG A 139 -0.17 -1.21 -29.52
C ARG A 139 -1.30 -0.33 -30.10
N PRO A 140 -1.01 0.81 -30.73
CA PRO A 140 -2.02 1.62 -31.40
C PRO A 140 -2.80 0.85 -32.46
N HIS A 141 -4.02 1.29 -32.78
CA HIS A 141 -4.70 0.82 -34.00
C HIS A 141 -3.84 1.11 -35.24
N PRO A 142 -3.86 0.26 -36.29
CA PRO A 142 -3.08 0.53 -37.49
C PRO A 142 -3.45 1.85 -38.17
N ASN A 143 -2.44 2.66 -38.50
CA ASN A 143 -2.57 3.99 -39.11
C ASN A 143 -3.37 4.96 -38.21
N PHE A 144 -3.17 4.88 -36.89
CA PHE A 144 -3.77 5.82 -35.95
C PHE A 144 -2.96 7.12 -35.89
N GLU A 145 -3.51 8.18 -36.50
CA GLU A 145 -2.85 9.48 -36.67
C GLU A 145 -3.06 10.46 -35.49
N GLY A 146 -3.71 10.00 -34.41
CA GLY A 146 -4.22 10.88 -33.34
C GLY A 146 -5.50 11.62 -33.74
N ASP A 147 -6.27 12.08 -32.75
CA ASP A 147 -7.39 13.01 -32.95
C ASP A 147 -6.93 14.47 -32.75
#